data_AF-A0A7Y2J3V6-F1
#
_entry.id   AF-A0A7Y2J3V6-F1
#
_cell.length_a   1.000
_cell.length_b   1.000
_cell.length_c   1.000
_cell.angle_alpha   90.00
_cell.angle_beta   90.00
_cell.angle_gamma   90.00
#
_symmetry.space_group_name_H-M   'P 1'
#
loop_
_entity.id
_entity.type
_entity.pdbx_description
1 polymer ?
#
loop_
_entity_poly.entity_id
_entity_poly.type
_entity_poly.pdbx_seq_one_letter_code
_entity_poly.pdbx_strand_id
1 'polypeptide(L)'
;DSYDDRIDPVGACVGMKGSRIHGIVRELGNENIDVINFTNNTQLYISRALSPARVTSIKIDDETKRAEVILKPEEVSKAIGRGGHNIRLAGRLTGYEIDVFREGVEEDVELSEFSDEIEDWIIKEFSKAGLDTAKSVLEQEIGDLVKRTDLEEETIQEVIRILKEEFEE
;
A
#
# COMPACT_ATOMS: atom_id res chain seq x y z
N ASP A 1 -17.84 2.11 -19.44
CA ASP A 1 -17.73 1.40 -20.72
C ASP A 1 -18.64 2.06 -21.74
N SER A 2 -18.29 2.01 -23.02
CA SER A 2 -19.20 2.42 -24.10
C SER A 2 -20.34 1.41 -24.19
N TYR A 3 -21.55 1.85 -24.51
CA TYR A 3 -22.67 0.94 -24.80
C TYR A 3 -22.49 0.21 -26.15
N ASP A 4 -21.50 0.60 -26.94
CA ASP A 4 -21.08 -0.06 -28.20
C ASP A 4 -19.61 -0.48 -28.08
N ASP A 5 -19.36 -1.79 -28.10
CA ASP A 5 -18.03 -2.42 -27.97
C ASP A 5 -17.07 -2.04 -29.11
N ARG A 6 -17.58 -1.49 -30.22
CA ARG A 6 -16.77 -1.03 -31.36
C ARG A 6 -16.20 0.37 -31.14
N ILE A 7 -16.60 1.05 -30.07
CA ILE A 7 -16.19 2.41 -29.76
C ILE A 7 -15.24 2.40 -28.57
N ASP A 8 -14.03 2.87 -28.78
CA ASP A 8 -13.11 3.25 -27.69
C ASP A 8 -13.46 4.67 -27.22
N PRO A 9 -14.06 4.83 -26.02
CA PRO A 9 -14.49 6.13 -25.54
C PRO A 9 -13.30 7.03 -25.18
N VAL A 10 -12.17 6.48 -24.71
CA VAL A 10 -10.97 7.27 -24.43
C VAL A 10 -10.40 7.82 -25.74
N GLY A 11 -10.23 6.96 -26.74
CA GLY A 11 -9.82 7.39 -28.08
C GLY A 11 -10.76 8.44 -28.67
N ALA A 12 -12.07 8.27 -28.48
CA ALA A 12 -13.12 9.21 -28.89
C ALA A 12 -13.08 10.56 -28.15
N CYS A 13 -12.53 10.64 -26.94
CA CYS A 13 -12.31 11.92 -26.24
C CYS A 13 -10.96 12.55 -26.60
N VAL A 14 -9.91 11.74 -26.71
CA VAL A 14 -8.52 12.21 -26.88
C VAL A 14 -8.24 12.68 -28.31
N GLY A 15 -8.73 11.94 -29.31
CA GLY A 15 -8.44 12.22 -30.73
C GLY A 15 -7.09 11.69 -31.19
N MET A 16 -6.84 11.72 -32.49
CA MET A 16 -5.57 11.27 -33.06
C MET A 16 -4.41 12.04 -32.41
N LYS A 17 -3.52 11.32 -31.73
CA LYS A 17 -2.38 11.90 -30.99
C LYS A 17 -2.76 13.04 -30.04
N GLY A 18 -3.93 12.95 -29.40
CA GLY A 18 -4.39 13.95 -28.43
C GLY A 18 -4.92 15.26 -29.03
N SER A 19 -5.20 15.29 -30.34
CA SER A 19 -5.59 16.53 -31.04
C SER A 19 -6.78 17.25 -30.40
N ARG A 20 -7.74 16.52 -29.81
CA ARG A 20 -8.92 17.10 -29.15
C ARG A 20 -8.61 17.53 -27.73
N ILE A 21 -8.04 16.63 -26.93
CA ILE A 21 -7.76 16.92 -25.51
C ILE A 21 -6.74 18.07 -25.35
N HIS A 22 -5.74 18.17 -26.23
CA HIS A 22 -4.76 19.26 -26.18
C HIS A 22 -5.39 20.65 -26.41
N GLY A 23 -6.52 20.74 -27.13
CA GLY A 23 -7.27 22.00 -27.26
C GLY A 23 -7.80 22.46 -25.91
N ILE A 24 -8.48 21.55 -25.21
CA ILE A 24 -9.06 21.79 -23.89
C ILE A 24 -7.97 22.10 -22.85
N VAL A 25 -6.87 21.34 -22.85
CA VAL A 25 -5.72 21.59 -21.96
C VAL A 25 -5.18 23.02 -22.10
N ARG A 26 -5.09 23.55 -23.33
CA ARG A 26 -4.63 24.92 -23.55
C ARG A 26 -5.63 25.96 -23.04
N GLU A 27 -6.92 25.73 -23.23
CA GLU A 27 -7.99 26.60 -22.72
C GLU A 27 -8.02 26.62 -21.18
N LEU A 28 -7.64 25.52 -20.54
CA LEU A 28 -7.50 25.39 -19.08
C LEU A 28 -6.12 25.80 -18.56
N GLY A 29 -5.35 26.60 -19.32
CA GLY A 29 -4.07 27.14 -18.85
C GLY A 29 -2.95 26.09 -18.72
N ASN A 30 -3.00 25.03 -19.52
CA ASN A 30 -2.08 23.88 -19.50
C ASN A 30 -2.17 23.03 -18.22
N GLU A 31 -3.36 22.90 -17.64
CA GLU A 31 -3.63 21.88 -16.62
C GLU A 31 -3.50 20.48 -17.22
N ASN A 32 -2.86 19.55 -16.50
CA ASN A 32 -2.72 18.16 -16.93
C ASN A 32 -4.07 17.44 -16.78
N ILE A 33 -4.53 16.81 -17.85
CA ILE A 33 -5.81 16.07 -17.86
C ILE A 33 -5.53 14.61 -18.24
N ASP A 34 -5.91 13.70 -17.36
CA ASP A 34 -5.90 12.27 -17.61
C ASP A 34 -7.31 11.78 -17.94
N VAL A 35 -7.43 10.98 -19.01
CA VAL A 35 -8.69 10.41 -19.47
C VAL A 35 -8.65 8.90 -19.22
N ILE A 36 -9.58 8.40 -18.40
CA ILE A 36 -9.66 6.98 -18.05
C ILE A 36 -10.97 6.35 -18.53
N ASN A 37 -10.95 5.04 -18.76
CA ASN A 37 -12.14 4.28 -19.06
C ASN A 37 -12.98 4.06 -17.80
N PHE A 38 -14.16 4.66 -17.73
CA PHE A 38 -15.17 4.33 -16.72
C PHE A 38 -15.56 2.85 -16.79
N THR A 39 -15.86 2.22 -15.67
CA THR A 39 -16.41 0.87 -15.58
C THR A 39 -17.23 0.69 -14.30
N ASN A 40 -18.20 -0.21 -14.32
CA ASN A 40 -19.03 -0.52 -13.14
C ASN A 40 -18.33 -1.47 -12.15
N ASN A 41 -17.22 -2.09 -12.54
CA ASN A 41 -16.41 -2.87 -11.60
C ASN A 41 -15.59 -1.91 -10.73
N THR A 42 -15.99 -1.74 -9.47
CA THR A 42 -15.38 -0.78 -8.53
C THR A 42 -13.87 -0.98 -8.40
N GLN A 43 -13.41 -2.23 -8.25
CA GLN A 43 -11.99 -2.56 -8.14
C GLN A 43 -11.20 -2.10 -9.36
N LEU A 44 -11.70 -2.40 -10.55
CA LEU A 44 -11.07 -1.97 -11.80
C LEU A 44 -11.15 -0.45 -11.98
N TYR A 45 -12.23 0.18 -11.52
CA TYR A 45 -12.39 1.63 -11.61
C TYR A 45 -11.40 2.38 -10.71
N ILE A 46 -11.24 1.94 -9.46
CA ILE A 46 -10.25 2.48 -8.51
C ILE A 46 -8.83 2.27 -9.05
N SER A 47 -8.52 1.08 -9.56
CA SER A 47 -7.21 0.80 -10.16
C SER A 47 -6.90 1.73 -11.34
N ARG A 48 -7.88 1.99 -12.23
CA ARG A 48 -7.71 2.94 -13.35
C ARG A 48 -7.56 4.38 -12.87
N ALA A 49 -8.26 4.77 -11.82
CA ALA A 49 -8.19 6.13 -11.25
C ALA A 49 -6.82 6.45 -10.63
N LEU A 50 -6.07 5.43 -10.18
CA LEU A 50 -4.72 5.59 -9.63
C LEU A 50 -3.60 5.56 -10.68
N SER A 51 -3.94 5.38 -11.97
CA SER A 51 -2.97 5.46 -13.06
C SER A 51 -2.13 6.75 -12.95
N PRO A 52 -0.80 6.69 -13.07
CA PRO A 52 0.01 5.62 -13.66
C PRO A 52 0.50 4.54 -12.67
N ALA A 53 0.07 4.57 -11.41
CA ALA A 53 0.53 3.62 -10.41
C ALA A 53 -0.01 2.20 -10.68
N ARG A 54 0.86 1.19 -10.55
CA ARG A 54 0.47 -0.21 -10.72
C ARG A 54 0.08 -0.81 -9.38
N VAL A 55 -1.21 -1.03 -9.21
CA VAL A 55 -1.79 -1.65 -8.02
C VAL A 55 -1.56 -3.16 -8.01
N THR A 56 -1.13 -3.71 -6.88
CA THR A 56 -0.98 -5.15 -6.67
C THR A 56 -2.33 -5.78 -6.30
N SER A 57 -3.00 -5.23 -5.28
CA SER A 57 -4.33 -5.70 -4.84
C SER A 57 -5.14 -4.56 -4.20
N ILE A 58 -6.45 -4.76 -4.11
CA ILE A 58 -7.39 -3.80 -3.50
C ILE A 58 -8.36 -4.58 -2.62
N LYS A 59 -8.53 -4.16 -1.37
CA LYS A 59 -9.65 -4.56 -0.51
C LYS A 59 -10.65 -3.41 -0.47
N ILE A 60 -11.93 -3.71 -0.65
CA ILE A 60 -12.99 -2.70 -0.74
C ILE A 60 -14.04 -2.98 0.33
N ASP A 61 -14.36 -1.95 1.08
CA ASP A 61 -15.53 -1.90 1.95
C ASP A 61 -16.58 -0.97 1.30
N ASP A 62 -17.66 -1.60 0.82
CA ASP A 62 -18.74 -0.90 0.14
C ASP A 62 -19.69 -0.15 1.09
N GLU A 63 -19.73 -0.51 2.37
CA GLU A 63 -20.56 0.13 3.39
C GLU A 63 -19.95 1.45 3.83
N THR A 64 -18.65 1.44 4.13
CA THR A 64 -17.91 2.64 4.56
C THR A 64 -17.37 3.47 3.40
N LYS A 65 -17.46 2.96 2.16
CA LYS A 65 -16.84 3.56 0.97
C LYS A 65 -15.35 3.75 1.13
N ARG A 66 -14.67 2.74 1.67
CA ARG A 66 -13.23 2.73 1.88
C ARG A 66 -12.54 1.68 1.01
N ALA A 67 -11.36 1.99 0.50
CA ALA A 67 -10.57 1.08 -0.32
C ALA A 67 -9.11 1.08 0.12
N GLU A 68 -8.63 -0.08 0.56
CA GLU A 68 -7.23 -0.31 0.89
C GLU A 68 -6.51 -0.83 -0.36
N VAL A 69 -5.52 -0.07 -0.81
CA VAL A 69 -4.79 -0.33 -2.04
C VAL A 69 -3.37 -0.71 -1.70
N ILE A 70 -2.99 -1.94 -2.03
CA ILE A 70 -1.64 -2.45 -1.80
C ILE A 70 -0.85 -2.29 -3.10
N LEU A 71 0.31 -1.62 -3.01
CA LEU A 71 1.22 -1.40 -4.13
C LEU A 71 2.65 -1.75 -3.75
N LYS A 72 3.47 -2.10 -4.73
CA LYS A 72 4.92 -2.19 -4.53
C LYS A 72 5.50 -0.87 -4.00
N PRO A 73 6.56 -0.91 -3.17
CA PRO A 73 7.19 0.29 -2.61
C PRO A 73 7.51 1.39 -3.64
N GLU A 74 7.97 1.00 -4.83
CA GLU A 74 8.31 1.91 -5.92
C GLU A 74 7.10 2.57 -6.61
N GLU A 75 5.90 2.01 -6.44
CA GLU A 75 4.65 2.52 -7.05
C GLU A 75 3.88 3.46 -6.11
N VAL A 76 4.12 3.40 -4.79
CA VAL A 76 3.42 4.22 -3.79
C VAL A 76 3.53 5.73 -4.06
N SER A 77 4.72 6.20 -4.42
CA SER A 77 4.94 7.62 -4.72
C SER A 77 4.09 8.10 -5.90
N LYS A 78 3.88 7.24 -6.90
CA LYS A 78 3.02 7.53 -8.06
C LYS A 78 1.55 7.53 -7.68
N ALA A 79 1.12 6.60 -6.83
CA ALA A 79 -0.27 6.51 -6.37
C ALA A 79 -0.67 7.75 -5.56
N ILE A 80 0.19 8.20 -4.63
CA ILE A 80 -0.05 9.42 -3.84
C ILE A 80 0.01 10.66 -4.73
N GLY A 81 1.02 10.73 -5.61
CA GLY A 81 1.29 11.90 -6.44
C GLY A 81 1.84 13.09 -5.65
N ARG A 82 2.34 14.11 -6.35
CA ARG A 82 2.92 15.30 -5.71
C ARG A 82 1.88 15.99 -4.83
N GLY A 83 2.14 16.10 -3.52
CA GLY A 83 1.22 16.73 -2.57
C GLY A 83 -0.10 15.97 -2.35
N GLY A 84 -0.15 14.68 -2.71
CA GLY A 84 -1.37 13.86 -2.54
C GLY A 84 -2.46 14.15 -3.57
N HIS A 85 -2.15 14.86 -4.66
CA HIS A 85 -3.17 15.21 -5.66
C HIS A 85 -3.77 13.98 -6.35
N ASN A 86 -2.96 12.98 -6.68
CA ASN A 86 -3.43 11.83 -7.45
C ASN A 86 -4.44 11.00 -6.64
N ILE A 87 -4.08 10.62 -5.42
CA ILE A 87 -4.96 9.88 -4.51
C ILE A 87 -6.24 10.66 -4.18
N ARG A 88 -6.16 11.99 -4.04
CA ARG A 88 -7.33 12.84 -3.78
C ARG A 88 -8.25 12.94 -4.99
N LEU A 89 -7.71 13.05 -6.20
CA LEU A 89 -8.50 13.05 -7.44
C LEU A 89 -9.13 11.68 -7.67
N ALA A 90 -8.40 10.60 -7.45
CA ALA A 90 -8.91 9.25 -7.54
C ALA A 90 -10.07 9.02 -6.57
N GLY A 91 -9.92 9.39 -5.30
CA GLY A 91 -11.00 9.25 -4.30
C GLY A 91 -12.24 10.09 -4.62
N ARG A 92 -12.05 11.32 -5.12
CA ARG A 92 -13.17 12.16 -5.60
C ARG A 92 -13.86 11.58 -6.83
N LEU A 93 -13.11 10.95 -7.72
CA LEU A 93 -13.61 10.37 -8.97
C LEU A 93 -14.40 9.09 -8.72
N THR A 94 -13.92 8.23 -7.81
CA THR A 94 -14.54 6.95 -7.49
C THR A 94 -15.61 7.07 -6.41
N GLY A 95 -15.53 8.10 -5.57
CA GLY A 95 -16.38 8.27 -4.39
C GLY A 95 -15.92 7.43 -3.19
N TYR A 96 -14.70 6.91 -3.22
CA TYR A 96 -14.12 6.12 -2.12
C TYR A 96 -13.01 6.90 -1.41
N GLU A 97 -12.89 6.71 -0.10
CA GLU A 97 -11.66 7.02 0.63
C GLU A 97 -10.62 5.94 0.31
N ILE A 98 -9.45 6.37 -0.17
CA ILE A 98 -8.41 5.45 -0.66
C ILE A 98 -7.22 5.53 0.28
N ASP A 99 -6.87 4.40 0.88
CA ASP A 99 -5.66 4.21 1.67
C ASP A 99 -4.63 3.44 0.88
N VAL A 100 -3.36 3.85 0.96
CA VAL A 100 -2.26 3.25 0.21
C VAL A 100 -1.29 2.55 1.15
N PHE A 101 -1.13 1.26 0.94
CA PHE A 101 -0.22 0.38 1.66
C PHE A 101 0.90 -0.12 0.75
N ARG A 102 2.06 -0.37 1.35
CA ARG A 102 3.21 -0.96 0.67
C ARG A 102 3.12 -2.48 0.76
N GLU A 103 3.21 -3.15 -0.38
CA GLU A 103 3.37 -4.60 -0.46
C GLU A 103 4.63 -5.02 0.30
N GLY A 104 4.50 -6.04 1.15
CA GLY A 104 5.58 -6.49 2.02
C GLY A 104 5.69 -5.74 3.35
N VAL A 105 4.88 -4.69 3.56
CA VAL A 105 4.48 -4.30 4.92
C VAL A 105 3.31 -5.22 5.27
N GLU A 106 3.64 -6.48 5.60
CA GLU A 106 2.76 -7.27 6.45
C GLU A 106 2.57 -6.50 7.77
N GLU A 107 1.48 -6.74 8.47
CA GLU A 107 1.25 -6.22 9.83
C GLU A 107 2.39 -6.72 10.73
N ASP A 108 3.51 -6.00 10.68
CA ASP A 108 4.67 -6.29 11.47
C ASP A 108 4.49 -5.53 12.76
N VAL A 109 4.17 -6.29 13.79
CA VAL A 109 3.89 -5.78 15.11
C VAL A 109 5.21 -5.29 15.72
N GLU A 110 5.26 -4.06 16.21
CA GLU A 110 6.44 -3.58 16.94
C GLU A 110 6.65 -4.46 18.18
N LEU A 111 7.90 -4.82 18.48
CA LEU A 111 8.21 -5.61 19.69
C LEU A 111 7.75 -4.91 20.98
N SER A 112 7.60 -3.59 20.93
CA SER A 112 7.09 -2.76 22.03
C SER A 112 5.64 -3.10 22.41
N GLU A 113 4.84 -3.63 21.47
CA GLU A 113 3.46 -4.04 21.75
C GLU A 113 3.37 -5.32 22.58
N PHE A 114 4.44 -6.13 22.64
CA PHE A 114 4.53 -7.35 23.45
C PHE A 114 5.06 -7.10 24.88
N SER A 115 5.03 -5.85 25.36
CA SER A 115 5.55 -5.49 26.70
C SER A 115 4.82 -6.16 27.87
N ASP A 116 3.62 -6.70 27.64
CA ASP A 116 2.88 -7.49 28.63
C ASP A 116 3.42 -8.95 28.76
N GLU A 117 4.15 -9.44 27.75
CA GLU A 117 4.59 -10.84 27.64
C GLU A 117 6.12 -10.98 27.62
N ILE A 118 6.82 -9.95 27.13
CA ILE A 118 8.28 -9.89 27.01
C ILE A 118 8.80 -8.77 27.91
N GLU A 119 9.81 -9.08 28.73
CA GLU A 119 10.40 -8.07 29.61
C GLU A 119 11.05 -6.91 28.82
N ASP A 120 10.80 -5.67 29.25
CA ASP A 120 11.29 -4.42 28.63
C ASP A 120 12.78 -4.42 28.26
N TRP A 121 13.62 -5.05 29.08
CA TRP A 121 15.06 -5.05 28.84
C TRP A 121 15.45 -5.98 27.69
N ILE A 122 14.68 -7.06 27.46
CA ILE A 122 14.85 -7.98 26.33
C ILE A 122 14.46 -7.25 25.04
N ILE A 123 13.31 -6.56 25.03
CA ILE A 123 12.86 -5.75 23.89
C ILE A 123 13.92 -4.70 23.52
N LYS A 124 14.49 -4.02 24.52
CA LYS A 124 15.58 -3.05 24.30
C LYS A 124 16.83 -3.68 23.72
N GLU A 125 17.14 -4.92 24.06
CA GLU A 125 18.32 -5.62 23.53
C GLU A 125 18.13 -5.98 22.05
N PHE A 126 16.94 -6.45 21.67
CA PHE A 126 16.59 -6.63 20.25
C PHE A 126 16.59 -5.29 19.47
N SER A 127 16.03 -4.23 20.05
CA SER A 127 16.02 -2.91 19.41
C SER A 127 17.44 -2.34 19.21
N LYS A 128 18.36 -2.52 20.16
CA LYS A 128 19.79 -2.17 19.97
C LYS A 128 20.42 -2.92 18.79
N ALA A 129 19.98 -4.15 18.53
CA ALA A 129 20.42 -4.95 17.40
C ALA A 129 19.73 -4.57 16.08
N GLY A 130 18.80 -3.59 16.09
CA GLY A 130 18.00 -3.17 14.93
C GLY A 130 16.91 -4.18 14.57
N LEU A 131 16.43 -4.92 15.56
CA LEU A 131 15.34 -5.87 15.47
C LEU A 131 14.18 -5.27 16.26
N ASP A 132 13.42 -4.37 15.64
CA ASP A 132 12.39 -3.57 16.31
C ASP A 132 10.99 -4.19 16.19
N THR A 133 10.85 -5.25 15.39
CA THR A 133 9.55 -5.84 15.02
C THR A 133 9.54 -7.36 15.15
N ALA A 134 8.37 -7.94 15.37
CA ALA A 134 8.20 -9.37 15.56
C ALA A 134 8.76 -10.17 14.37
N LYS A 135 8.46 -9.74 13.14
CA LYS A 135 8.95 -10.41 11.94
C LYS A 135 10.47 -10.29 11.79
N SER A 136 11.05 -9.12 12.13
CA SER A 136 12.51 -8.95 12.08
C SER A 136 13.25 -9.94 12.97
N VAL A 137 12.66 -10.35 14.10
CA VAL A 137 13.20 -11.38 14.99
C VAL A 137 12.94 -12.78 14.42
N LEU A 138 11.71 -13.07 13.96
CA LEU A 138 11.30 -14.37 13.43
C LEU A 138 12.04 -14.79 12.14
N GLU A 139 12.51 -13.82 11.34
CA GLU A 139 13.26 -14.07 10.11
C GLU A 139 14.74 -14.40 10.34
N GLN A 140 15.27 -14.24 11.56
CA GLN A 140 16.66 -14.51 11.88
C GLN A 140 16.85 -15.92 12.44
N GLU A 141 18.01 -16.53 12.18
CA GLU A 141 18.39 -17.76 12.85
C GLU A 141 18.77 -17.47 14.31
N ILE A 142 18.39 -18.38 15.22
CA ILE A 142 18.68 -18.26 16.66
C ILE A 142 20.17 -18.01 16.91
N GLY A 143 21.04 -18.71 16.19
CA GLY A 143 22.49 -18.56 16.34
C GLY A 143 23.02 -17.18 15.94
N ASP A 144 22.31 -16.42 15.10
CA ASP A 144 22.68 -15.05 14.75
C ASP A 144 22.08 -14.03 15.72
N LEU A 145 20.91 -14.31 16.28
CA LEU A 145 20.32 -13.52 17.36
C LEU A 145 21.23 -13.56 18.61
N VAL A 146 21.74 -14.73 19.00
CA VAL A 146 22.69 -14.90 20.12
C VAL A 146 23.99 -14.09 19.92
N LYS A 147 24.43 -13.89 18.67
CA LYS A 147 25.65 -13.10 18.40
C LYS A 147 25.39 -11.60 18.39
N ARG A 148 24.18 -11.18 18.02
CA ARG A 148 23.79 -9.78 17.82
C ARG A 148 23.19 -9.15 19.08
N THR A 149 22.71 -9.97 20.00
CA THR A 149 22.10 -9.57 21.27
C THR A 149 22.88 -10.17 22.42
N ASP A 150 22.86 -9.55 23.60
CA ASP A 150 23.46 -10.10 24.83
C ASP A 150 22.47 -11.04 25.57
N LEU A 151 21.70 -11.82 24.80
CA LEU A 151 20.64 -12.71 25.32
C LEU A 151 21.07 -14.17 25.24
N GLU A 152 20.64 -14.94 26.23
CA GLU A 152 20.81 -16.40 26.23
C GLU A 152 19.89 -17.06 25.19
N GLU A 153 20.32 -18.20 24.68
CA GLU A 153 19.57 -18.95 23.65
C GLU A 153 18.16 -19.32 24.15
N GLU A 154 18.01 -19.70 25.42
CA GLU A 154 16.73 -20.03 26.04
C GLU A 154 15.77 -18.83 26.02
N THR A 155 16.26 -17.63 26.33
CA THR A 155 15.47 -16.39 26.30
C THR A 155 15.02 -16.06 24.88
N ILE A 156 15.89 -16.23 23.89
CA ILE A 156 15.53 -15.99 22.48
C ILE A 156 14.47 -17.00 22.01
N GLN A 157 14.60 -18.27 22.40
CA GLN A 157 13.61 -19.30 22.08
C GLN A 157 12.25 -19.00 22.70
N GLU A 158 12.22 -18.50 23.94
CA GLU A 158 11.00 -18.08 24.61
C GLU A 158 10.30 -16.94 23.86
N VAL A 159 11.07 -15.90 23.50
CA VAL A 159 10.55 -14.77 22.70
C VAL A 159 10.01 -15.24 21.37
N ILE A 160 10.74 -16.09 20.64
CA ILE A 160 10.27 -16.64 19.35
C ILE A 160 8.98 -17.44 19.54
N ARG A 161 8.81 -18.15 20.66
CA ARG A 161 7.57 -18.89 20.94
C ARG A 161 6.39 -17.93 21.11
N ILE A 162 6.55 -16.92 21.96
CA ILE A 162 5.54 -15.88 22.20
C ILE A 162 5.12 -15.23 20.87
N LEU A 163 6.10 -14.77 20.09
CA LEU A 163 5.85 -14.13 18.81
C LEU A 163 5.15 -15.06 17.79
N LYS A 164 5.39 -16.37 17.84
CA LYS A 164 4.71 -17.33 16.94
C LYS A 164 3.28 -17.61 17.37
N GLU A 165 3.01 -17.69 18.66
CA GLU A 165 1.67 -17.93 19.20
C GLU A 165 0.73 -16.77 18.80
N GLU A 166 1.19 -15.53 18.88
CA GLU A 166 0.41 -14.34 18.51
C GLU A 166 0.20 -14.16 16.99
N PHE A 167 1.10 -14.67 16.14
CA PHE A 167 0.95 -14.62 14.68
C PHE A 167 0.13 -15.80 14.11
N GLU A 168 -0.15 -16.83 14.91
CA GLU A 168 -0.96 -18.00 14.52
C GLU A 168 -2.45 -17.87 14.91
N GLU A 169 -2.84 -16.87 15.73
CA GLU A 169 -4.24 -16.49 16.01
C GLU A 169 -4.85 -15.55 14.96
#